data_AF-A0A524FLM2-F1
#
_entry.id   AF-A0A524FLM2-F1
#
_cell.length_a   1.000
_cell.length_b   1.000
_cell.length_c   1.000
_cell.angle_alpha   90.00
_cell.angle_beta   90.00
_cell.angle_gamma   90.00
#
_symmetry.space_group_name_H-M   'P 1'
#
loop_
_entity.id
_entity.type
_entity.pdbx_description
1 polymer ?
#
loop_
_entity_poly.entity_id
_entity_poly.type
_entity_poly.pdbx_seq_one_letter_code
_entity_poly.pdbx_strand_id
1 'polypeptide(L)'
;MKERGPMRIKAVLRDAEILKLEAGSKARILAAAKKNSERIINLPSLLKVMGLSDDDRTIMLDALKDAKIHIWLLNDAQQHLIYISENDKSEIGGYNWQ
;
A
#
# COMPACT_ATOMS: atom_id res chain seq x y z
N MET A 1 12.99 20.11 18.39
CA MET A 1 12.30 18.93 17.81
C MET A 1 11.00 19.44 17.20
N LYS A 2 10.78 19.29 15.89
CA LYS A 2 9.44 19.54 15.31
C LYS A 2 8.55 18.38 15.74
N GLU A 3 7.47 18.68 16.43
CA GLU A 3 6.43 17.69 16.72
C GLU A 3 5.97 17.08 15.39
N ARG A 4 6.14 15.76 15.24
CA ARG A 4 5.50 15.04 14.14
C ARG A 4 4.00 15.13 14.41
N GLY A 5 3.26 15.77 13.51
CA GLY A 5 1.81 15.75 13.55
C GLY A 5 1.31 14.30 13.69
N PRO A 6 0.17 14.07 14.36
CA PRO A 6 -0.30 12.72 14.64
C PRO A 6 -0.40 11.90 13.36
N MET A 7 0.08 10.64 13.42
CA MET A 7 -0.01 9.69 12.33
C MET A 7 -1.48 9.52 11.92
N ARG A 8 -1.82 9.96 10.70
CA ARG A 8 -3.21 9.92 10.22
C ARG A 8 -3.40 8.79 9.23
N ILE A 9 -4.12 7.75 9.67
CA ILE A 9 -4.57 6.66 8.82
C ILE A 9 -5.64 7.21 7.86
N LYS A 10 -5.45 6.98 6.57
CA LYS A 10 -6.35 7.45 5.51
C LYS A 10 -7.20 6.27 5.01
N ALA A 11 -8.39 6.58 4.51
CA ALA A 11 -9.16 5.60 3.75
C ALA A 11 -8.43 5.27 2.43
N VAL A 12 -8.52 4.00 2.03
CA VAL A 12 -8.08 3.52 0.71
C VAL A 12 -8.96 4.16 -0.35
N LEU A 13 -8.32 4.78 -1.34
CA LEU A 13 -8.99 5.33 -2.50
C LEU A 13 -9.42 4.20 -3.42
N ARG A 14 -10.72 4.19 -3.74
CA ARG A 14 -11.34 3.26 -4.70
C ARG A 14 -11.66 4.04 -5.96
N ASP A 15 -11.07 3.64 -7.07
CA ASP A 15 -11.24 4.30 -8.36
C ASP A 15 -11.99 3.35 -9.30
N ALA A 16 -13.10 3.82 -9.89
CA ALA A 16 -13.96 3.00 -10.72
C ALA A 16 -13.23 2.44 -11.94
N GLU A 17 -12.27 3.18 -12.50
CA GLU A 17 -11.48 2.70 -13.64
C GLU A 17 -10.50 1.58 -13.23
N ILE A 18 -9.96 1.65 -12.01
CA ILE A 18 -9.13 0.57 -11.45
C ILE A 18 -9.97 -0.69 -11.23
N LEU A 19 -11.23 -0.54 -10.79
CA LEU A 19 -12.12 -1.68 -10.55
C LEU A 19 -12.58 -2.40 -11.83
N LYS A 20 -12.49 -1.73 -13.00
CA LYS A 20 -12.73 -2.36 -14.31
C LYS A 20 -11.57 -3.23 -14.78
N LEU A 21 -10.37 -3.06 -14.22
CA LEU A 21 -9.23 -3.93 -14.52
C LEU A 21 -9.48 -5.33 -13.92
N GLU A 22 -8.92 -6.35 -14.55
CA GLU A 22 -9.00 -7.73 -14.09
C GLU A 22 -8.52 -7.86 -12.64
N ALA A 23 -9.33 -8.50 -11.80
CA ALA A 23 -9.03 -8.72 -10.38
C ALA A 23 -7.72 -9.51 -10.22
N GLY A 24 -6.84 -9.06 -9.33
CA GLY A 24 -5.54 -9.69 -9.09
C GLY A 24 -4.50 -9.50 -10.20
N SER A 25 -4.84 -8.85 -11.32
CA SER A 25 -3.87 -8.59 -12.40
C SER A 25 -2.77 -7.62 -11.94
N LYS A 26 -1.56 -7.80 -12.48
CA LYS A 26 -0.41 -6.89 -12.24
C LYS A 26 -0.77 -5.44 -12.54
N ALA A 27 -1.54 -5.18 -13.61
CA ALA A 27 -2.01 -3.85 -13.98
C ALA A 27 -2.88 -3.21 -12.89
N ARG A 28 -3.84 -3.97 -12.35
CA ARG A 28 -4.71 -3.49 -11.28
C ARG A 28 -3.96 -3.25 -9.98
N ILE A 29 -3.04 -4.15 -9.62
CA ILE A 29 -2.19 -4.02 -8.43
C ILE A 29 -1.34 -2.74 -8.52
N LEU A 30 -0.65 -2.51 -9.64
CA LEU A 30 0.15 -1.31 -9.85
C LEU A 30 -0.69 -0.03 -9.80
N ALA A 31 -1.86 -0.02 -10.46
CA ALA A 31 -2.73 1.14 -10.47
C ALA A 31 -3.27 1.46 -9.06
N ALA A 32 -3.68 0.43 -8.30
CA ALA A 32 -4.16 0.59 -6.94
C ALA A 32 -3.07 1.10 -5.99
N ALA A 33 -1.84 0.56 -6.10
CA ALA A 33 -0.68 0.98 -5.32
C ALA A 33 -0.33 2.46 -5.61
N LYS A 34 -0.23 2.84 -6.89
CA LYS A 34 0.06 4.23 -7.29
C LYS A 34 -1.01 5.22 -6.86
N LYS A 35 -2.29 4.85 -6.98
CA LYS A 35 -3.39 5.72 -6.53
C LYS A 35 -3.34 5.99 -5.02
N ASN A 36 -2.82 5.03 -4.27
CA ASN A 36 -2.75 5.08 -2.82
C ASN A 36 -1.35 5.40 -2.27
N SER A 37 -0.40 5.80 -3.12
CA SER A 37 0.93 6.19 -2.69
C SER A 37 0.88 7.41 -1.76
N GLU A 38 1.88 7.57 -0.91
CA GLU A 38 2.01 8.69 0.04
C GLU A 38 0.88 8.74 1.09
N ARG A 39 0.28 7.58 1.38
CA ARG A 39 -0.83 7.43 2.33
C ARG A 39 -0.55 6.26 3.25
N ILE A 40 -0.74 6.48 4.54
CA ILE A 40 -0.83 5.39 5.52
C ILE A 40 -2.22 4.81 5.42
N ILE A 41 -2.32 3.55 5.02
CA ILE A 41 -3.59 2.86 4.76
C ILE A 41 -3.56 1.44 5.30
N ASN A 42 -4.75 0.86 5.47
CA ASN A 42 -4.91 -0.53 5.89
C ASN A 42 -4.67 -1.48 4.70
N LEU A 43 -3.76 -2.45 4.87
CA LEU A 43 -3.38 -3.44 3.85
C LEU A 43 -4.57 -4.30 3.38
N PRO A 44 -5.38 -4.94 4.27
CA PRO A 44 -6.55 -5.70 3.83
C PRO A 44 -7.52 -4.89 2.96
N SER A 45 -7.70 -3.61 3.26
CA SER A 45 -8.53 -2.72 2.45
C SER A 45 -7.93 -2.44 1.07
N LEU A 46 -6.60 -2.34 0.97
CA LEU A 46 -5.91 -2.18 -0.30
C LEU A 46 -5.99 -3.45 -1.15
N LEU A 47 -5.78 -4.63 -0.55
CA LEU A 47 -5.87 -5.93 -1.22
C LEU A 47 -7.25 -6.11 -1.86
N LYS A 48 -8.33 -5.73 -1.17
CA LYS A 48 -9.69 -5.74 -1.75
C LYS A 48 -9.81 -4.87 -3.01
N VAL A 49 -9.17 -3.70 -3.05
CA VAL A 49 -9.16 -2.85 -4.27
C VAL A 49 -8.38 -3.52 -5.40
N MET A 50 -7.30 -4.22 -5.06
CA MET A 50 -6.50 -5.00 -6.02
C MET A 50 -7.23 -6.26 -6.52
N GLY A 51 -8.31 -6.67 -5.86
CA GLY A 51 -9.01 -7.92 -6.15
C GLY A 51 -8.30 -9.14 -5.56
N LEU A 52 -7.58 -8.94 -4.45
CA LEU A 52 -6.80 -9.93 -3.72
C LEU A 52 -7.40 -10.16 -2.33
N SER A 53 -7.17 -11.34 -1.77
CA SER A 53 -7.40 -11.65 -0.36
C SER A 53 -6.14 -11.45 0.49
N ASP A 54 -6.25 -11.56 1.81
CA ASP A 54 -5.11 -11.45 2.73
C ASP A 54 -4.07 -12.58 2.51
N ASP A 55 -4.51 -13.74 2.03
CA ASP A 55 -3.65 -14.88 1.70
C ASP A 55 -2.85 -14.62 0.40
N ASP A 56 -3.37 -13.76 -0.47
CA ASP A 56 -2.75 -13.40 -1.76
C ASP A 56 -1.75 -12.24 -1.64
N ARG A 57 -1.39 -11.81 -0.43
CA ARG A 57 -0.48 -10.67 -0.22
C ARG A 57 0.87 -10.83 -0.92
N THR A 58 1.34 -12.06 -1.11
CA THR A 58 2.59 -12.34 -1.84
C THR A 58 2.47 -12.05 -3.34
N ILE A 59 1.28 -12.19 -3.93
CA ILE A 59 1.01 -11.81 -5.33
C ILE A 59 1.16 -10.29 -5.51
N MET A 60 0.69 -9.51 -4.54
CA MET A 60 0.92 -8.05 -4.52
C MET A 60 2.42 -7.74 -4.50
N LEU A 61 3.18 -8.38 -3.60
CA LEU A 61 4.62 -8.18 -3.51
C LEU A 61 5.33 -8.56 -4.81
N ASP A 62 4.98 -9.70 -5.41
CA ASP A 62 5.57 -10.15 -6.67
C ASP A 62 5.27 -9.19 -7.84
N ALA A 63 4.05 -8.66 -7.89
CA ALA A 63 3.66 -7.68 -8.89
C ALA A 63 4.37 -6.32 -8.73
N LEU A 64 4.73 -5.94 -7.50
CA LEU A 64 5.37 -4.67 -7.18
C LEU A 64 6.90 -4.76 -7.10
N LYS A 65 7.50 -5.96 -7.05
CA LYS A 65 8.95 -6.12 -6.87
C LYS A 65 9.80 -5.41 -7.93
N ASP A 66 9.31 -5.38 -9.18
CA ASP A 66 10.00 -4.74 -10.30
C ASP A 66 9.62 -3.25 -10.45
N ALA A 67 8.66 -2.78 -9.66
CA ALA A 67 8.29 -1.38 -9.63
C ALA A 67 9.23 -0.63 -8.69
N LYS A 68 9.53 0.63 -9.00
CA LYS A 68 10.25 1.55 -8.10
C LYS A 68 9.31 2.00 -6.97
N ILE A 69 8.80 1.06 -6.18
CA ILE A 69 7.76 1.27 -5.17
C ILE A 69 8.16 0.59 -3.86
N HIS A 70 8.54 1.39 -2.87
CA HIS A 70 8.84 0.95 -1.52
C HIS A 70 7.56 0.70 -0.72
N ILE A 71 7.53 -0.39 0.05
CA ILE A 71 6.40 -0.80 0.88
C ILE A 71 6.88 -0.86 2.32
N TRP A 72 6.37 0.06 3.13
CA TRP A 72 6.68 0.16 4.54
C TRP A 72 5.55 -0.49 5.34
N LEU A 73 5.88 -1.50 6.13
CA LEU A 73 5.01 -2.12 7.13
C LEU A 73 5.16 -1.35 8.44
N LEU A 74 4.10 -0.67 8.88
CA LEU A 74 4.15 0.14 10.09
C LEU A 74 3.95 -0.74 11.33
N ASN A 75 4.75 -0.48 12.38
CA ASN A 75 4.61 -1.15 13.67
C ASN A 75 3.44 -0.56 14.45
N ASP A 76 2.22 -0.95 14.09
CA ASP A 76 1.02 -0.73 14.91
C ASP A 76 0.43 -2.08 15.30
N ALA A 77 0.39 -2.37 16.60
CA ALA A 77 0.03 -3.69 17.13
C ALA A 77 -1.43 -4.12 16.86
N GLN A 78 -2.29 -3.19 16.40
CA GLN A 78 -3.71 -3.46 16.18
C GLN A 78 -4.14 -3.38 14.71
N GLN A 79 -3.29 -2.89 13.82
CA GLN A 79 -3.67 -2.67 12.42
C GLN A 79 -2.54 -3.05 11.46
N HIS A 80 -2.89 -3.81 10.43
CA HIS A 80 -2.00 -4.07 9.28
C HIS A 80 -1.90 -2.80 8.42
N LEU A 81 -1.10 -1.83 8.88
CA LEU A 81 -0.88 -0.56 8.21
C LEU A 81 0.32 -0.63 7.28
N ILE A 82 0.14 -0.10 6.08
CA ILE A 82 1.20 0.07 5.09
C ILE A 82 1.29 1.51 4.63
N TYR A 83 2.48 1.88 4.20
CA TYR A 83 2.75 3.08 3.44
C TYR A 83 3.52 2.72 2.18
N ILE A 84 3.03 3.20 1.04
CA ILE A 84 3.60 2.93 -0.28
C ILE A 84 4.18 4.24 -0.82
N SER A 85 5.43 4.24 -1.31
CA SER A 85 6.07 5.42 -1.89
C SER A 85 7.02 5.05 -3.02
N GLU A 86 7.16 5.92 -4.01
CA GLU A 86 8.23 5.82 -5.02
C GLU A 86 9.56 6.41 -4.54
N ASN A 87 9.55 7.06 -3.36
CA ASN A 87 10.74 7.62 -2.73
C ASN A 87 11.13 6.78 -1.51
N ASP A 88 12.43 6.55 -1.34
CA ASP A 88 12.98 5.89 -0.15
C ASP A 88 13.08 6.83 1.07
N LYS A 89 12.26 7.88 1.15
CA LYS A 89 12.38 8.89 2.22
C LYS A 89 11.80 8.36 3.55
N SER A 90 12.73 7.99 4.42
CA SER A 90 12.58 7.35 5.73
C SER A 90 11.99 8.20 6.86
N GLU A 91 10.93 8.97 6.62
CA GLU A 91 10.20 9.62 7.73
C GLU A 91 9.18 8.69 8.41
N ILE A 92 8.89 7.54 7.81
CA ILE A 92 7.97 6.51 8.31
C ILE A 92 8.73 5.56 9.24
N GLY A 93 8.24 5.35 10.46
CA GLY A 93 8.75 4.32 11.37
C GLY A 93 8.11 2.97 11.04
N GLY A 94 8.89 2.02 10.52
CA GLY A 94 8.40 0.70 10.12
C GLY A 94 9.48 -0.15 9.46
N TYR A 95 9.11 -1.37 9.07
CA TYR A 95 9.97 -2.25 8.27
C TYR A 95 9.74 -1.96 6.79
N ASN A 96 10.79 -1.59 6.05
CA ASN A 96 10.74 -1.51 4.60
C ASN A 96 10.98 -2.91 4.01
N TRP A 97 10.08 -3.36 3.13
CA TRP A 97 10.22 -4.64 2.44
C TRP A 97 11.22 -4.62 1.28
N GLN A 98 11.47 -3.45 0.65
CA GLN A 98 12.43 -3.28 -0.46
C GLN A 98 13.67 -2.52 -0.03
#